data_AF-T2J9K0-F1
#
_entry.id   AF-T2J9K0-F1
#
_cell.length_a   1.000
_cell.length_b   1.000
_cell.length_c   1.000
_cell.angle_alpha   90.00
_cell.angle_beta   90.00
_cell.angle_gamma   90.00
#
_symmetry.space_group_name_H-M   'P 1'
#
loop_
_entity.id
_entity.type
_entity.pdbx_description
1 polymer ?
#
loop_
_entity_poly.entity_id
_entity_poly.type
_entity_poly.pdbx_seq_one_letter_code
_entity_poly.pdbx_strand_id
1 'polypeptide(L)'
;MTPDGLKAVSASYDKTLKLWDLATGKEIATFIGDSFMYSCAVSPNSLTIVAGDSSGKVHFISVINNQLSVISSLLSVINNKLSVISSFID
;
A
#
# COMPACT_ATOMS: atom_id res chain seq x y z
N MET A 1 -7.93 -2.21 8.24
CA MET A 1 -8.56 -3.31 7.49
C MET A 1 -8.91 -2.79 6.10
N THR A 2 -8.80 -3.61 5.06
CA THR A 2 -9.32 -3.24 3.74
C THR A 2 -10.84 -3.17 3.76
N PRO A 3 -11.47 -2.29 2.97
CA PRO A 3 -12.94 -2.21 2.86
C PRO A 3 -13.65 -3.53 2.54
N ASP A 4 -13.02 -4.42 1.78
CA ASP A 4 -13.54 -5.77 1.47
C ASP A 4 -13.49 -6.74 2.66
N GLY A 5 -12.82 -6.36 3.76
CA GLY A 5 -12.67 -7.19 4.95
C GLY A 5 -11.74 -8.39 4.78
N LEU A 6 -11.05 -8.53 3.65
CA LEU A 6 -10.20 -9.70 3.35
C LEU A 6 -8.78 -9.55 3.88
N LYS A 7 -8.30 -8.31 4.04
CA LYS A 7 -6.92 -8.02 4.44
C LYS A 7 -6.86 -7.03 5.59
N ALA A 8 -5.79 -7.11 6.37
CA ALA A 8 -5.45 -6.11 7.37
C ALA A 8 -4.08 -5.50 7.09
N VAL A 9 -3.89 -4.27 7.56
CA VAL A 9 -2.63 -3.55 7.48
C VAL A 9 -2.28 -3.09 8.89
N SER A 10 -1.03 -3.26 9.30
CA SER A 10 -0.52 -2.80 10.58
C SER A 10 0.78 -2.01 10.41
N ALA A 11 0.88 -0.88 11.11
CA ALA A 11 2.11 -0.11 11.29
C ALA A 11 2.76 -0.48 12.64
N SER A 12 4.08 -0.56 12.68
CA SER A 12 4.82 -1.00 13.87
C SER A 12 6.08 -0.15 14.16
N TYR A 13 6.43 -0.11 15.45
CA TYR A 13 7.69 0.47 15.95
C TYR A 13 8.93 -0.33 15.53
N ASP A 14 8.77 -1.53 14.96
CA ASP A 14 9.87 -2.28 14.32
C ASP A 14 10.25 -1.72 12.92
N LYS A 15 9.67 -0.57 12.53
CA LYS A 15 9.83 0.13 11.24
C LYS A 15 9.12 -0.56 10.07
N THR A 16 8.23 -1.50 10.34
CA THR A 16 7.51 -2.22 9.28
C THR A 16 6.05 -1.80 9.13
N LEU A 17 5.56 -2.00 7.90
CA LEU A 17 4.15 -2.12 7.57
C LEU A 17 3.89 -3.51 7.04
N LYS A 18 2.94 -4.21 7.64
CA LYS A 18 2.59 -5.58 7.26
C LYS A 18 1.20 -5.64 6.67
N LEU A 19 1.04 -6.43 5.62
CA LEU A 19 -0.23 -6.81 5.03
C LEU A 19 -0.55 -8.24 5.45
N TRP A 20 -1.77 -8.48 5.91
CA TRP A 20 -2.22 -9.75 6.46
C TRP A 20 -3.39 -10.29 5.66
N ASP A 21 -3.43 -11.60 5.48
CA ASP A 21 -4.59 -12.33 5.03
C ASP A 21 -5.47 -12.64 6.25
N LEU A 22 -6.69 -12.11 6.29
CA LEU A 22 -7.55 -12.28 7.47
C LEU A 22 -8.18 -13.67 7.56
N ALA A 23 -8.33 -14.38 6.45
CA ALA A 23 -8.89 -15.73 6.46
C ALA A 23 -7.92 -16.75 7.07
N THR A 24 -6.62 -16.58 6.82
CA THR A 24 -5.57 -17.52 7.24
C THR A 24 -4.72 -17.01 8.39
N GLY A 25 -4.80 -15.71 8.71
CA GLY A 25 -3.96 -15.05 9.71
C GLY A 25 -2.48 -14.92 9.29
N LYS A 26 -2.15 -15.21 8.03
CA LYS A 26 -0.77 -15.20 7.54
C LYS A 26 -0.36 -13.80 7.07
N GLU A 27 0.90 -13.48 7.30
CA GLU A 27 1.53 -12.33 6.67
C GLU A 27 1.64 -12.56 5.16
N ILE A 28 1.17 -11.59 4.37
CA ILE A 28 1.23 -11.58 2.92
C ILE A 28 2.51 -10.86 2.45
N ALA A 29 2.76 -9.67 3.01
CA ALA A 29 3.86 -8.81 2.60
C ALA A 29 4.31 -7.90 3.73
N THR A 30 5.60 -7.52 3.68
CA THR A 30 6.21 -6.53 4.57
C THR A 30 6.83 -5.41 3.75
N PHE A 31 6.51 -4.17 4.11
CA PHE A 31 7.23 -2.97 3.74
C PHE A 31 8.15 -2.57 4.89
N ILE A 32 9.42 -2.29 4.60
CA ILE A 32 10.42 -1.85 5.57
C ILE A 32 10.72 -0.38 5.30
N GLY A 33 10.44 0.47 6.27
CA GLY A 33 10.81 1.89 6.21
C GLY A 33 12.08 2.19 7.00
N ASP A 34 12.55 3.44 6.88
CA ASP A 34 13.78 3.89 7.55
C ASP A 34 13.55 4.24 9.04
N SER A 35 12.30 4.46 9.44
CA SER A 35 11.89 4.93 10.78
C SER A 35 10.64 4.22 11.31
N PHE A 36 10.26 4.48 12.56
CA PHE A 36 9.10 3.84 13.20
C PHE A 36 7.79 4.26 12.54
N MET A 37 6.91 3.30 12.25
CA MET A 37 5.60 3.58 11.67
C MET A 37 4.57 3.71 12.78
N TYR A 38 3.84 4.83 12.82
CA TYR A 38 2.87 5.11 13.91
C TYR A 38 1.42 4.94 13.50
N SER A 39 1.12 5.15 12.22
CA SER A 39 -0.26 5.14 11.74
C SER A 39 -0.31 4.68 10.31
N CYS A 40 -1.43 4.05 9.95
CA CYS A 40 -1.75 3.70 8.59
C CYS A 40 -3.25 3.80 8.31
N ALA A 41 -3.60 4.16 7.08
CA ALA A 41 -4.97 4.17 6.57
C ALA A 41 -5.02 3.45 5.22
N VAL A 42 -6.14 2.79 4.94
CA VAL A 42 -6.40 2.13 3.65
C VAL A 42 -7.45 2.94 2.91
N SER A 43 -7.19 3.20 1.63
CA SER A 43 -8.14 3.87 0.74
C SER A 43 -9.39 3.03 0.47
N PRO A 44 -10.54 3.65 0.15
CA PRO A 44 -11.80 2.93 -0.11
C PRO A 44 -11.75 1.93 -1.27
N ASN A 45 -10.82 2.10 -2.21
CA ASN A 45 -10.63 1.18 -3.33
C ASN A 45 -9.70 -0.01 -2.99
N SER A 46 -9.21 -0.11 -1.75
CA SER A 46 -8.27 -1.15 -1.26
C SER A 46 -6.91 -1.20 -1.96
N LEU A 47 -6.58 -0.25 -2.85
CA LEU A 47 -5.34 -0.28 -3.65
C LEU A 47 -4.23 0.59 -3.09
N THR A 48 -4.55 1.57 -2.25
CA THR A 48 -3.56 2.49 -1.67
C THR A 48 -3.61 2.48 -0.16
N ILE A 49 -2.43 2.44 0.45
CA ILE A 49 -2.18 2.63 1.88
C ILE A 49 -1.41 3.93 2.05
N VAL A 50 -1.78 4.72 3.05
CA VAL A 50 -1.00 5.87 3.51
C VAL A 50 -0.48 5.55 4.90
N ALA A 51 0.79 5.83 5.17
CA ALA A 51 1.37 5.65 6.50
C ALA A 51 2.30 6.80 6.90
N GLY A 52 2.31 7.14 8.18
CA GLY A 52 3.17 8.17 8.75
C GLY A 52 4.26 7.57 9.63
N ASP A 53 5.49 8.08 9.52
CA ASP A 53 6.61 7.65 10.34
C ASP A 53 7.12 8.72 11.31
N SER A 54 7.95 8.29 12.27
CA SER A 54 8.49 9.16 13.33
C SER A 54 9.48 10.22 12.85
N SER A 55 9.95 10.14 11.60
CA SER A 55 10.81 11.17 10.99
C SER A 55 9.99 12.28 10.31
N GLY A 56 8.67 12.16 10.32
CA GLY A 56 7.75 13.09 9.66
C GLY A 56 7.49 12.77 8.19
N LYS A 57 7.95 11.61 7.66
CA LYS A 57 7.63 11.21 6.29
C LYS A 57 6.24 10.59 6.21
N VAL A 58 5.56 10.85 5.10
CA VAL A 58 4.32 10.16 4.70
C VAL A 58 4.62 9.24 3.52
N HIS A 59 4.30 7.97 3.68
CA HIS A 59 4.49 6.92 2.69
C HIS A 59 3.16 6.67 1.96
N PHE A 60 3.20 6.68 0.64
CA PHE A 60 2.11 6.22 -0.21
C PHE A 60 2.49 4.86 -0.78
N ILE A 61 1.73 3.83 -0.45
CA ILE A 61 2.06 2.44 -0.74
C ILE A 61 0.92 1.84 -1.57
N SER A 62 1.27 1.24 -2.71
CA SER A 62 0.35 0.49 -3.55
C SER A 62 0.25 -0.95 -3.08
N VAL A 63 -0.97 -1.49 -3.08
CA VAL A 63 -1.26 -2.91 -2.85
C VAL A 63 -1.66 -3.54 -4.18
N ILE A 64 -0.72 -4.23 -4.82
CA ILE A 64 -0.98 -4.91 -6.11
C ILE A 64 -0.49 -6.35 -5.98
N ASN A 65 -1.33 -7.31 -6.36
CA ASN A 65 -0.97 -8.74 -6.39
C ASN A 65 -0.28 -9.23 -5.11
N ASN A 66 -0.82 -8.84 -3.94
CA ASN A 66 -0.26 -9.23 -2.64
C ASN A 66 1.16 -8.70 -2.36
N GLN A 67 1.56 -7.61 -3.01
CA GLN A 67 2.81 -6.91 -2.73
C GLN A 67 2.56 -5.46 -2.29
N LEU A 68 3.51 -4.92 -1.52
CA LEU A 68 3.55 -3.53 -1.09
C LEU A 68 4.68 -2.81 -1.85
N SER A 69 4.37 -1.74 -2.58
CA SER A 69 5.36 -0.93 -3.30
C SER A 69 5.15 0.56 -3.04
N VAL A 70 6.24 1.31 -2.85
CA VAL A 70 6.14 2.76 -2.70
C VAL A 70 5.70 3.36 -4.02
N ILE A 71 4.64 4.16 -3.98
CA ILE A 71 4.23 5.00 -5.11
C ILE A 71 5.22 6.15 -5.17
N SER A 72 6.32 5.98 -5.91
CA SER A 72 7.18 7.09 -6.25
C SER A 72 6.37 8.05 -7.13
N SER A 73 6.38 9.33 -6.76
CA SER A 73 5.58 10.40 -7.35
C SER A 73 5.74 10.57 -8.87
N LEU A 74 6.77 9.96 -9.49
CA LEU A 74 7.03 10.02 -10.93
C LEU A 74 6.43 8.89 -11.77
N LEU A 75 6.06 7.72 -11.22
CA LEU A 75 5.59 6.58 -12.04
C LEU A 75 4.05 6.48 -12.13
N SER A 76 3.32 6.97 -11.14
CA SER A 76 1.84 6.88 -11.13
C SER A 76 1.18 7.72 -12.25
N VAL A 77 1.78 8.87 -12.61
CA VAL A 77 1.29 9.72 -13.71
C VAL A 77 1.47 9.04 -15.06
N ILE A 78 2.56 8.28 -15.25
CA ILE A 78 2.88 7.62 -16.52
C ILE A 78 1.96 6.40 -16.73
N ASN A 79 1.73 5.60 -15.69
CA ASN A 79 0.92 4.38 -15.81
C ASN A 79 -0.59 4.65 -15.91
N ASN A 80 -1.12 5.70 -15.28
CA ASN A 80 -2.52 6.11 -15.44
C ASN A 80 -2.81 6.75 -16.82
N LYS A 81 -1.79 7.20 -17.55
CA LYS A 81 -1.96 7.70 -18.92
C LYS A 81 -1.93 6.59 -19.96
N LEU A 82 -1.18 5.50 -19.71
CA LEU A 82 -1.07 4.36 -20.62
C LEU A 82 -2.30 3.44 -20.60
N SER A 83 -2.96 3.27 -19.44
CA SER A 83 -4.19 2.45 -19.34
C SER A 83 -5.37 3.04 -20.11
N VAL A 84 -5.41 4.36 -20.32
CA VAL A 84 -6.43 5.03 -21.14
C VAL A 84 -6.21 4.76 -22.63
N ILE A 85 -4.96 4.56 -23.08
CA ILE A 85 -4.63 4.43 -24.51
C ILE A 85 -4.90 3.01 -25.02
N SER A 86 -4.82 1.97 -24.19
CA SER A 86 -5.16 0.60 -24.62
C SER A 86 -6.66 0.34 -24.78
N SER A 87 -7.54 1.23 -24.30
CA SER A 87 -9.00 1.11 -24.45
C SER A 87 -9.55 1.70 -25.77
N PHE A 88 -8.67 2.16 -26.67
CA PHE A 88 -9.03 2.73 -27.98
C PHE A 88 -8.51 1.91 -29.18
N ILE A 89 -8.12 0.64 -28.98
CA ILE A 89 -7.64 -0.25 -30.07
C ILE A 89 -8.46 -1.56 -30.15
N ASP A 90 -9.77 -1.50 -29.92
CA ASP A 90 -10.73 -2.46 -30.50
C ASP A 90 -11.76 -1.70 -31.34
#